data_AF-A0A091PJN5-F1
#
_entry.id   AF-A0A091PJN5-F1
#
_cell.length_a   1.000
_cell.length_b   1.000
_cell.length_c   1.000
_cell.angle_alpha   90.00
_cell.angle_beta   90.00
_cell.angle_gamma   90.00
#
_symmetry.space_group_name_H-M   'P 1'
#
loop_
_entity.id
_entity.type
_entity.pdbx_description
1 polymer ?
#
loop_
_entity_poly.entity_id
_entity_poly.type
_entity_poly.pdbx_seq_one_letter_code
_entity_poly.pdbx_strand_id
1 'polypeptide(L)'
;SLLPLPSHLGVPPGRGNCPLTNPLPFDLIYTDYHGLQQMKQHMGLSFKKYRCRVRVIDTFGTEPAYNHEEYATLRGYRTNWGYWNLQPTQFMTMFPHTPDNSFMGFVSEELNETERQFIKSNKASSMAVVYGKEASIWKGKEKFLAILNKYMEIHGTVYYETQRPPEVPAFVKNHGLLPQHEFQQLLRKAELFIGFGFPYEGPAPLEAIANGCVFLQARFSPPHSSLNHEFFRGKPTSREASPAGGERVSSQHPYAEDFIGKPHVWTVDYNNSEEFEAAIKTIMRTQVRLGGGGGRSPCHWDFCTSSSPPLPPKAKSPAMQSPPSPLALSPNATHLVWSPSASRDPHAWPPVDSLQVWVSETQHTCTETCRRHGLVCEPTFFRFLNKKEVFLQLSITCDSTEYEMNHLYPAVAENVHECYLQKEPLLFSCAGYNTKYRRLCPCRDYRKGQVALCRDCL
;
A
#
# COMPACT_ATOMS: atom_id res chain seq x y z
N SER A 1 10.93 2.54 28.82
CA SER A 1 9.61 1.89 28.97
C SER A 1 9.39 1.54 30.43
N LEU A 2 8.17 1.64 30.95
CA LEU A 2 7.88 1.50 32.39
C LEU A 2 7.28 0.13 32.80
N LEU A 3 6.92 -0.76 31.87
CA LEU A 3 6.65 -2.18 32.12
C LEU A 3 6.98 -2.99 30.85
N PRO A 4 7.53 -4.23 30.96
CA PRO A 4 7.78 -5.08 29.80
C PRO A 4 6.47 -5.64 29.23
N LEU A 5 6.43 -5.88 27.91
CA LEU A 5 5.26 -6.39 27.16
C LEU A 5 4.50 -7.56 27.85
N PRO A 6 5.17 -8.57 28.46
CA PRO A 6 4.48 -9.67 29.14
C PRO A 6 3.59 -9.21 30.30
N SER A 7 3.98 -8.15 31.01
CA SER A 7 3.20 -7.58 32.12
C SER A 7 1.91 -6.93 31.63
N HIS A 8 1.94 -6.24 30.48
CA HIS A 8 0.74 -5.65 29.87
C HIS A 8 -0.21 -6.70 29.29
N LEU A 9 0.33 -7.81 28.79
CA LEU A 9 -0.45 -8.91 28.24
C LEU A 9 -1.04 -9.84 29.31
N GLY A 10 -0.67 -9.67 30.59
CA GLY A 10 -1.09 -10.56 31.68
C GLY A 10 -0.59 -12.00 31.51
N VAL A 11 0.58 -12.17 30.87
CA VAL A 11 1.13 -13.50 30.54
C VAL A 11 1.68 -14.16 31.80
N PRO A 12 1.19 -15.34 32.19
CA PRO A 12 1.77 -16.09 33.31
C PRO A 12 3.20 -16.54 32.98
N PRO A 13 4.08 -16.71 33.98
CA PRO A 13 5.42 -17.23 33.75
C PRO A 13 5.35 -18.61 33.07
N GLY A 14 6.12 -18.82 31.98
CA GLY A 14 6.10 -20.07 31.21
C GLY A 14 6.07 -19.94 29.69
N ARG A 15 6.34 -18.76 29.10
CA ARG A 15 6.52 -18.54 27.65
C ARG A 15 5.41 -19.15 26.77
N GLY A 16 4.15 -18.91 27.12
CA GLY A 16 3.01 -19.33 26.31
C GLY A 16 2.54 -20.79 26.49
N ASN A 17 3.12 -21.54 27.44
CA ASN A 17 2.67 -22.91 27.76
C ASN A 17 1.30 -22.94 28.47
N CYS A 18 0.93 -21.86 29.15
CA CYS A 18 -0.37 -21.72 29.81
C CYS A 18 -1.20 -20.64 29.10
N PRO A 19 -2.52 -20.85 28.95
CA PRO A 19 -3.40 -19.82 28.40
C PRO A 19 -3.42 -18.59 29.32
N LEU A 20 -3.77 -17.43 28.76
CA LEU A 20 -3.97 -16.21 29.53
C LEU A 20 -5.05 -16.42 30.58
N THR A 21 -4.73 -16.09 31.83
CA THR A 21 -5.63 -16.26 32.98
C THR A 21 -6.75 -15.23 33.00
N ASN A 22 -6.48 -14.03 32.50
CA ASN A 22 -7.44 -12.93 32.41
C ASN A 22 -7.59 -12.45 30.95
N PRO A 23 -8.77 -11.90 30.57
CA PRO A 23 -8.93 -11.20 29.29
C PRO A 23 -7.96 -10.03 29.17
N LEU A 24 -7.56 -9.70 27.94
CA LEU A 24 -6.77 -8.50 27.70
C LEU A 24 -7.60 -7.25 28.07
N PRO A 25 -7.02 -6.27 28.78
CA PRO A 25 -7.74 -5.07 29.22
C PRO A 25 -7.99 -4.06 28.09
N PHE A 26 -7.69 -4.41 26.84
CA PHE A 26 -7.80 -3.55 25.66
C PHE A 26 -8.37 -4.31 24.47
N ASP A 27 -9.07 -3.58 23.59
CA ASP A 27 -9.79 -4.13 22.44
C ASP A 27 -8.99 -4.16 21.14
N LEU A 28 -7.96 -3.30 21.02
CA LEU A 28 -7.11 -3.18 19.83
C LEU A 28 -5.63 -3.16 20.20
N ILE A 29 -4.80 -3.72 19.32
CA ILE A 29 -3.35 -3.82 19.49
C ILE A 29 -2.67 -3.37 18.20
N TYR A 30 -1.96 -2.26 18.24
CA TYR A 30 -1.11 -1.81 17.13
C TYR A 30 0.33 -2.27 17.41
N THR A 31 0.93 -2.97 16.46
CA THR A 31 2.28 -3.53 16.62
C THR A 31 2.96 -3.69 15.26
N ASP A 32 4.28 -3.88 15.25
CA ASP A 32 5.05 -4.26 14.05
C ASP A 32 5.29 -5.78 14.04
N TYR A 33 6.02 -6.30 13.06
CA TYR A 33 6.35 -7.73 13.01
C TYR A 33 7.15 -8.24 14.22
N HIS A 34 8.01 -7.40 14.79
CA HIS A 34 8.83 -7.80 15.92
C HIS A 34 7.97 -7.93 17.18
N GLY A 35 7.09 -6.97 17.45
CA GLY A 35 6.12 -7.04 18.52
C GLY A 35 5.11 -8.17 18.31
N LEU A 36 4.67 -8.41 17.07
CA LEU A 36 3.81 -9.55 16.72
C LEU A 36 4.48 -10.90 17.03
N GLN A 37 5.75 -11.04 16.68
CA GLN A 37 6.54 -12.24 17.00
C GLN A 37 6.72 -12.41 18.51
N GLN A 38 7.01 -11.33 19.23
CA GLN A 38 7.08 -11.37 20.69
C GLN A 38 5.73 -11.79 21.29
N MET A 39 4.61 -11.26 20.80
CA MET A 39 3.28 -11.66 21.26
C MET A 39 3.00 -13.13 21.00
N LYS A 40 3.27 -13.65 19.79
CA LYS A 40 3.11 -15.08 19.47
C LYS A 40 3.92 -15.96 20.42
N GLN A 41 5.17 -15.57 20.72
CA GLN A 41 6.04 -16.29 21.66
C GLN A 41 5.54 -16.26 23.11
N HIS A 42 5.05 -15.12 23.60
CA HIS A 42 4.65 -14.98 25.00
C HIS A 42 3.22 -15.47 25.27
N MET A 43 2.29 -15.22 24.35
CA MET A 43 0.88 -15.59 24.50
C MET A 43 0.58 -17.05 24.13
N GLY A 44 1.46 -17.69 23.35
CA GLY A 44 1.30 -19.07 22.89
C GLY A 44 -0.04 -19.30 22.20
N LEU A 45 -0.80 -20.31 22.63
CA LEU A 45 -2.11 -20.64 22.07
C LEU A 45 -3.13 -19.49 22.21
N SER A 46 -2.98 -18.63 23.23
CA SER A 46 -3.88 -17.49 23.44
C SER A 46 -3.77 -16.46 22.32
N PHE A 47 -2.65 -16.42 21.60
CA PHE A 47 -2.48 -15.52 20.46
C PHE A 47 -3.58 -15.73 19.40
N LYS A 48 -3.96 -16.99 19.12
CA LYS A 48 -5.02 -17.32 18.16
C LYS A 48 -6.37 -16.72 18.55
N LYS A 49 -6.67 -16.61 19.85
CA LYS A 49 -7.91 -16.02 20.37
C LYS A 49 -7.96 -14.51 20.14
N TYR A 50 -6.82 -13.82 20.26
CA TYR A 50 -6.75 -12.36 20.20
C TYR A 50 -6.27 -11.80 18.86
N ARG A 51 -5.93 -12.65 17.89
CA ARG A 51 -5.38 -12.22 16.59
C ARG A 51 -6.25 -11.21 15.85
N CYS A 52 -7.58 -11.23 16.00
CA CYS A 52 -8.50 -10.28 15.35
C CYS A 52 -8.32 -8.82 15.84
N ARG A 53 -7.77 -8.65 17.06
CA ARG A 53 -7.53 -7.34 17.68
C ARG A 53 -6.25 -6.67 17.18
N VAL A 54 -5.40 -7.43 16.49
CA VAL A 54 -4.10 -6.94 16.04
C VAL A 54 -4.25 -6.09 14.78
N ARG A 55 -3.50 -5.00 14.71
CA ARG A 55 -3.23 -4.19 13.53
C ARG A 55 -1.72 -4.13 13.37
N VAL A 56 -1.22 -4.64 12.24
CA VAL A 56 0.22 -4.82 12.01
C VAL A 56 0.72 -3.68 11.14
N ILE A 57 1.54 -2.79 11.70
CA ILE A 57 2.18 -1.71 10.95
C ILE A 57 3.24 -2.33 10.04
N ASP A 58 2.99 -2.31 8.74
CA ASP A 58 3.80 -2.92 7.70
C ASP A 58 3.92 -1.95 6.52
N THR A 59 5.04 -1.24 6.47
CA THR A 59 5.27 -0.15 5.50
C THR A 59 5.01 -0.57 4.07
N PHE A 60 5.48 -1.75 3.65
CA PHE A 60 5.46 -2.21 2.25
C PHE A 60 4.27 -3.13 1.93
N GLY A 61 3.55 -3.58 2.94
CA GLY A 61 2.37 -4.42 2.80
C GLY A 61 2.68 -5.89 2.62
N THR A 62 1.64 -6.69 2.86
CA THR A 62 1.64 -8.14 2.85
C THR A 62 0.51 -8.64 1.97
N GLU A 63 0.86 -9.30 0.89
CA GLU A 63 -0.12 -9.89 -0.02
C GLU A 63 -0.66 -11.24 0.51
N PRO A 64 -1.92 -11.60 0.20
CA PRO A 64 -2.56 -12.82 0.65
C PRO A 64 -1.75 -14.10 0.37
N ALA A 65 -1.09 -14.17 -0.78
CA ALA A 65 -0.26 -15.31 -1.20
C ALA A 65 0.94 -15.57 -0.27
N TYR A 66 1.45 -14.56 0.42
CA TYR A 66 2.56 -14.65 1.38
C TYR A 66 2.07 -14.74 2.84
N ASN A 67 0.86 -14.26 3.12
CA ASN A 67 0.25 -14.31 4.45
C ASN A 67 -0.23 -15.71 4.83
N HIS A 68 -0.85 -16.42 3.88
CA HIS A 68 -1.43 -17.74 4.14
C HIS A 68 -0.35 -18.83 4.18
N GLU A 69 -0.05 -19.37 5.35
CA GLU A 69 1.11 -20.25 5.62
C GLU A 69 1.14 -21.51 4.74
N GLU A 70 0.06 -22.30 4.74
CA GLU A 70 0.00 -23.55 4.00
C GLU A 70 0.11 -23.31 2.48
N TYR A 71 -0.71 -22.39 1.95
CA TYR A 71 -0.68 -21.98 0.55
C TYR A 71 0.71 -21.47 0.11
N ALA A 72 1.30 -20.57 0.90
CA ALA A 72 2.59 -19.98 0.58
C ALA A 72 3.69 -21.04 0.55
N THR A 73 3.67 -21.99 1.50
CA THR A 73 4.61 -23.12 1.54
C THR A 73 4.43 -24.05 0.34
N LEU A 74 3.19 -24.42 0.03
CA LEU A 74 2.86 -25.34 -1.08
C LEU A 74 3.22 -24.75 -2.45
N ARG A 75 2.99 -23.44 -2.63
CA ARG A 75 3.22 -22.75 -3.91
C ARG A 75 4.59 -22.08 -4.01
N GLY A 76 5.44 -22.21 -2.99
CA GLY A 76 6.82 -21.74 -3.01
C GLY A 76 7.01 -20.23 -2.79
N TYR A 77 6.01 -19.53 -2.23
CA TYR A 77 6.13 -18.14 -1.83
C TYR A 77 7.01 -18.02 -0.58
N ARG A 78 8.30 -17.71 -0.80
CA ARG A 78 9.30 -17.56 0.27
C ARG A 78 9.32 -16.13 0.80
N THR A 79 9.20 -15.97 2.11
CA THR A 79 9.27 -14.67 2.78
C THR A 79 9.85 -14.77 4.18
N ASN A 80 10.49 -13.71 4.65
CA ASN A 80 10.98 -13.58 6.02
C ASN A 80 9.94 -12.95 6.97
N TRP A 81 8.82 -12.44 6.43
CA TRP A 81 7.89 -11.58 7.16
C TRP A 81 6.43 -12.04 7.09
N GLY A 82 6.08 -12.99 6.21
CA GLY A 82 4.71 -13.51 6.06
C GLY A 82 4.35 -14.66 6.99
N TYR A 83 3.44 -15.54 6.53
CA TYR A 83 2.95 -16.73 7.23
C TYR A 83 2.16 -16.47 8.53
N TRP A 84 1.42 -15.36 8.60
CA TRP A 84 0.69 -14.98 9.82
C TRP A 84 -0.76 -15.47 9.86
N ASN A 85 -1.35 -15.84 8.72
CA ASN A 85 -2.76 -16.23 8.62
C ASN A 85 -3.70 -15.19 9.27
N LEU A 86 -3.37 -13.90 9.12
CA LEU A 86 -4.22 -12.78 9.54
C LEU A 86 -5.17 -12.39 8.41
N GLN A 87 -6.24 -11.68 8.71
CA GLN A 87 -7.00 -11.03 7.64
C GLN A 87 -6.09 -9.97 6.97
N PRO A 88 -5.91 -9.98 5.63
CA PRO A 88 -4.97 -9.07 4.97
C PRO A 88 -5.21 -7.58 5.27
N THR A 89 -6.45 -7.18 5.54
CA THR A 89 -6.82 -5.81 5.95
C THR A 89 -6.31 -5.44 7.35
N GLN A 90 -5.78 -6.37 8.14
CA GLN A 90 -5.12 -6.09 9.43
C GLN A 90 -3.72 -5.52 9.26
N PHE A 91 -3.06 -5.71 8.11
CA PHE A 91 -1.79 -5.06 7.79
C PHE A 91 -2.04 -3.61 7.41
N MET A 92 -1.16 -2.72 7.87
CA MET A 92 -1.29 -1.28 7.80
C MET A 92 -0.13 -0.66 7.04
N THR A 93 -0.38 -0.22 5.82
CA THR A 93 0.64 0.33 4.93
C THR A 93 0.85 1.83 5.13
N MET A 94 2.07 2.28 4.85
CA MET A 94 2.42 3.70 4.96
C MET A 94 1.94 4.51 3.75
N PHE A 95 1.76 3.86 2.60
CA PHE A 95 1.17 4.44 1.39
C PHE A 95 0.06 3.51 0.84
N PRO A 96 -0.90 4.04 0.07
CA PRO A 96 -2.05 3.27 -0.42
C PRO A 96 -1.68 2.42 -1.64
N HIS A 97 -0.66 1.59 -1.48
CA HIS A 97 -0.07 0.82 -2.56
C HIS A 97 -0.52 -0.64 -2.48
N THR A 98 -0.88 -1.19 -1.33
CA THR A 98 -1.35 -2.59 -1.27
C THR A 98 -2.84 -2.60 -0.91
N PRO A 99 -3.78 -2.63 -1.88
CA PRO A 99 -5.22 -2.57 -1.60
C PRO A 99 -5.77 -3.79 -0.85
N ASP A 100 -5.01 -4.89 -0.81
CA ASP A 100 -5.28 -6.02 0.08
C ASP A 100 -5.13 -5.65 1.57
N ASN A 101 -4.42 -4.56 1.87
CA ASN A 101 -4.13 -4.08 3.21
C ASN A 101 -4.85 -2.75 3.50
N SER A 102 -4.87 -2.35 4.77
CA SER A 102 -5.41 -1.05 5.17
C SER A 102 -4.36 0.06 5.01
N PHE A 103 -4.71 1.16 4.34
CA PHE A 103 -3.83 2.33 4.27
C PHE A 103 -3.87 3.12 5.59
N MET A 104 -2.78 3.12 6.35
CA MET A 104 -2.65 3.88 7.61
C MET A 104 -2.13 5.31 7.38
N GLY A 105 -1.10 5.46 6.55
CA GLY A 105 -0.50 6.77 6.26
C GLY A 105 0.18 7.41 7.46
N PHE A 106 0.44 8.71 7.33
CA PHE A 106 1.04 9.56 8.33
C PHE A 106 0.60 11.01 8.10
N VAL A 107 0.93 11.90 9.03
CA VAL A 107 0.59 13.31 8.96
C VAL A 107 1.87 14.11 8.73
N SER A 108 1.80 15.07 7.79
CA SER A 108 2.80 16.13 7.65
C SER A 108 2.26 17.40 8.31
N GLU A 109 3.16 18.28 8.77
CA GLU A 109 2.79 19.55 9.40
C GLU A 109 1.92 20.38 8.44
N GLU A 110 0.75 20.81 8.90
CA GLU A 110 -0.13 21.70 8.14
C GLU A 110 0.29 23.15 8.37
N LEU A 111 0.77 23.79 7.31
CA LEU A 111 1.13 25.21 7.32
C LEU A 111 -0.11 26.08 7.08
N ASN A 112 -0.25 27.15 7.87
CA ASN A 112 -1.29 28.17 7.67
C ASN A 112 -1.01 29.01 6.42
N GLU A 113 -2.01 29.72 5.89
CA GLU A 113 -1.86 30.50 4.65
C GLU A 113 -0.76 31.57 4.73
N THR A 114 -0.68 32.28 5.86
CA THR A 114 0.36 33.29 6.11
C THR A 114 1.75 32.68 6.11
N GLU A 115 1.92 31.51 6.73
CA GLU A 115 3.20 30.78 6.76
C GLU A 115 3.58 30.29 5.37
N ARG A 116 2.61 29.80 4.59
CA ARG A 116 2.85 29.40 3.19
C ARG A 116 3.33 30.58 2.35
N GLN A 117 2.73 31.75 2.51
CA GLN A 117 3.16 32.96 1.80
C GLN A 117 4.55 33.39 2.24
N PHE A 118 4.85 33.38 3.53
CA PHE A 118 6.16 33.69 4.08
C PHE A 118 7.25 32.73 3.60
N ILE A 119 6.97 31.43 3.57
CA ILE A 119 7.90 30.42 3.05
C ILE A 119 8.14 30.65 1.56
N LYS A 120 7.08 30.93 0.79
CA LYS A 120 7.19 31.21 -0.63
C LYS A 120 8.05 32.45 -0.92
N SER A 121 7.96 33.51 -0.10
CA SER A 121 8.76 34.72 -0.29
C SER A 121 10.22 34.59 0.14
N ASN A 122 10.53 33.68 1.07
CA ASN A 122 11.87 33.50 1.64
C ASN A 122 12.61 32.26 1.12
N LYS A 123 12.07 31.57 0.11
CA LYS A 123 12.68 30.37 -0.48
C LYS A 123 13.93 30.74 -1.26
N ALA A 124 15.03 30.05 -1.01
CA ALA A 124 16.27 30.22 -1.76
C ALA A 124 16.16 29.41 -3.07
N SER A 125 16.03 30.12 -4.19
CA SER A 125 15.86 29.54 -5.54
C SER A 125 17.11 28.85 -6.10
N SER A 126 18.16 28.72 -5.29
CA SER A 126 19.43 28.10 -5.66
C SER A 126 19.89 27.13 -4.59
N MET A 127 18.96 26.51 -3.86
CA MET A 127 19.26 25.60 -2.76
C MET A 127 18.58 24.25 -2.96
N ALA A 128 19.36 23.18 -2.92
CA ALA A 128 18.91 21.80 -2.99
C ALA A 128 19.28 21.01 -1.74
N VAL A 129 18.37 20.17 -1.25
CA VAL A 129 18.63 19.25 -0.13
C VAL A 129 18.54 17.82 -0.65
N VAL A 130 19.59 17.04 -0.40
CA VAL A 130 19.67 15.64 -0.83
C VAL A 130 19.02 14.72 0.18
N TYR A 131 18.20 13.80 -0.33
CA TYR A 131 17.55 12.75 0.44
C TYR A 131 18.48 11.55 0.60
N GLY A 132 19.19 11.50 1.73
CA GLY A 132 20.02 10.36 2.11
C GLY A 132 20.82 10.67 3.36
N LYS A 133 20.52 9.99 4.48
CA LYS A 133 21.17 10.22 5.77
C LYS A 133 22.44 9.38 5.98
N GLU A 134 22.72 8.44 5.09
CA GLU A 134 23.89 7.56 5.12
C GLU A 134 24.80 7.84 3.93
N ALA A 135 26.11 7.83 4.14
CA ALA A 135 27.10 8.10 3.09
C ALA A 135 27.03 7.10 1.92
N SER A 136 26.66 5.85 2.18
CA SER A 136 26.46 4.80 1.17
C SER A 136 25.50 5.21 0.05
N ILE A 137 24.50 6.04 0.37
CA ILE A 137 23.48 6.54 -0.58
C ILE A 137 24.09 7.53 -1.59
N TRP A 138 25.17 8.22 -1.21
CA TRP A 138 25.82 9.25 -2.01
C TRP A 138 26.89 8.68 -2.94
N LYS A 139 27.38 7.48 -2.66
CA LYS A 139 28.44 6.82 -3.42
C LYS A 139 28.03 6.59 -4.88
N GLY A 140 28.88 6.99 -5.81
CA GLY A 140 28.63 6.82 -7.25
C GLY A 140 27.66 7.85 -7.85
N LYS A 141 27.29 8.90 -7.10
CA LYS A 141 26.39 9.98 -7.54
C LYS A 141 27.14 11.28 -7.88
N GLU A 142 28.46 11.26 -7.87
CA GLU A 142 29.35 12.42 -8.00
C GLU A 142 29.11 13.18 -9.30
N LYS A 143 28.88 12.46 -10.42
CA LYS A 143 28.56 13.06 -11.71
C LYS A 143 27.30 13.94 -11.64
N PHE A 144 26.24 13.44 -11.02
CA PHE A 144 24.95 14.15 -10.93
C PHE A 144 24.99 15.28 -9.90
N LEU A 145 25.68 15.06 -8.79
CA LEU A 145 25.95 16.10 -7.80
C LEU A 145 26.78 17.24 -8.40
N ALA A 146 27.76 16.95 -9.25
CA ALA A 146 28.54 17.97 -9.96
C ALA A 146 27.69 18.77 -10.97
N ILE A 147 26.74 18.13 -11.66
CA ILE A 147 25.78 18.84 -12.53
C ILE A 147 24.90 19.76 -11.69
N LEU A 148 24.33 19.24 -10.59
CA LEU A 148 23.47 20.02 -9.70
C LEU A 148 24.21 21.22 -9.09
N ASN A 149 25.49 21.05 -8.72
CA ASN A 149 26.33 22.10 -8.12
C ASN A 149 26.59 23.30 -9.06
N LYS A 150 26.39 23.15 -10.38
CA LYS A 150 26.45 24.28 -11.32
C LYS A 150 25.28 25.25 -11.19
N TYR A 151 24.18 24.78 -10.61
CA TYR A 151 22.89 25.50 -10.59
C TYR A 151 22.42 25.82 -9.17
N MET A 152 22.73 24.97 -8.19
CA MET A 152 22.24 25.08 -6.82
C MET A 152 23.32 24.71 -5.80
N GLU A 153 23.32 25.37 -4.65
CA GLU A 153 24.04 24.96 -3.46
C GLU A 153 23.44 23.66 -2.91
N ILE A 154 24.29 22.66 -2.65
CA ILE A 154 23.86 21.32 -2.24
C ILE A 154 24.02 21.16 -0.74
N HIS A 155 22.92 20.80 -0.08
CA HIS A 155 22.85 20.56 1.35
C HIS A 155 22.55 19.07 1.62
N GLY A 156 23.11 18.56 2.71
CA GLY A 156 22.87 17.18 3.16
C GLY A 156 22.70 17.09 4.67
N THR A 157 22.06 16.03 5.14
CA THR A 157 21.92 15.69 6.57
C THR A 157 22.50 14.31 6.84
N VAL A 158 23.77 14.13 6.48
CA VAL A 158 24.45 12.83 6.50
C VAL A 158 25.09 12.62 7.86
N TYR A 159 24.87 11.44 8.44
CA TYR A 159 25.54 11.02 9.66
C TYR A 159 27.06 10.95 9.47
N TYR A 160 27.81 11.44 10.45
CA TYR A 160 29.25 11.25 10.55
C TYR A 160 29.65 11.13 12.02
N GLU A 161 30.64 10.30 12.29
CA GLU A 161 31.29 10.28 13.59
C GLU A 161 32.25 11.46 13.67
N THR A 162 32.35 12.11 14.83
CA THR A 162 33.21 13.30 15.04
C THR A 162 34.68 13.10 14.65
N GLN A 163 35.15 11.85 14.54
CA GLN A 163 36.53 11.50 14.18
C GLN A 163 36.72 11.13 12.70
N ARG A 164 35.65 11.03 11.89
CA ARG A 164 35.74 10.70 10.47
C ARG A 164 34.95 11.72 9.65
N PRO A 165 35.59 12.44 8.71
CA PRO A 165 34.86 13.35 7.84
C PRO A 165 33.79 12.56 7.05
N PRO A 166 32.61 13.16 6.81
CA PRO A 166 31.56 12.52 6.03
C PRO A 166 32.07 12.19 4.62
N GLU A 167 31.81 10.99 4.12
CA GLU A 167 32.11 10.57 2.74
C GLU A 167 31.11 11.21 1.76
N VAL A 168 31.12 12.54 1.68
CA VAL A 168 30.35 13.35 0.73
C VAL A 168 31.28 14.32 0.00
N PRO A 169 30.95 14.74 -1.24
CA PRO A 169 31.78 15.69 -1.97
C PRO A 169 32.00 17.01 -1.20
N ALA A 170 33.19 17.59 -1.29
CA ALA A 170 33.59 18.76 -0.50
C ALA A 170 32.72 20.02 -0.72
N PHE A 171 32.05 20.12 -1.87
CA PHE A 171 31.12 21.23 -2.17
C PHE A 171 29.74 21.07 -1.48
N VAL A 172 29.48 19.93 -0.83
CA VAL A 172 28.23 19.68 -0.12
C VAL A 172 28.29 20.28 1.28
N LYS A 173 27.33 21.16 1.60
CA LYS A 173 27.12 21.69 2.95
C LYS A 173 26.38 20.66 3.79
N ASN A 174 27.13 19.82 4.52
CA ASN A 174 26.55 18.83 5.42
C ASN A 174 26.17 19.45 6.79
N HIS A 175 24.94 19.23 7.22
CA HIS A 175 24.39 19.71 8.49
C HIS A 175 24.40 18.64 9.59
N GLY A 176 24.86 17.43 9.29
CA GLY A 176 24.75 16.30 10.21
C GLY A 176 23.30 15.82 10.37
N LEU A 177 23.04 14.98 11.38
CA LEU A 177 21.68 14.57 11.70
C LEU A 177 20.96 15.71 12.41
N LEU A 178 19.93 16.25 11.75
CA LEU A 178 19.10 17.31 12.30
C LEU A 178 17.88 16.74 13.05
N PRO A 179 17.49 17.36 14.18
CA PRO A 179 16.15 17.18 14.75
C PRO A 179 15.06 17.56 13.74
N GLN A 180 13.85 17.00 13.91
CA GLN A 180 12.75 17.19 12.96
C GLN A 180 12.44 18.67 12.69
N HIS A 181 12.40 19.51 13.73
CA HIS A 181 12.11 20.93 13.56
C HIS A 181 13.17 21.69 12.75
N GLU A 182 14.46 21.39 12.93
CA GLU A 182 15.56 22.00 12.17
C GLU A 182 15.57 21.50 10.72
N PHE A 183 15.26 20.22 10.52
CA PHE A 183 15.11 19.66 9.17
C PHE A 183 13.97 20.34 8.40
N GLN A 184 12.83 20.57 9.06
CA GLN A 184 11.72 21.33 8.48
C GLN A 184 12.14 22.77 8.12
N GLN A 185 12.88 23.45 8.99
CA GLN A 185 13.42 24.79 8.68
C GLN A 185 14.38 24.78 7.48
N LEU A 186 15.18 23.72 7.33
CA LEU A 186 16.04 23.53 6.15
C LEU A 186 15.20 23.37 4.87
N LEU A 187 14.15 22.55 4.91
CA LEU A 187 13.23 22.34 3.79
C LEU A 187 12.46 23.60 3.39
N ARG A 188 12.05 24.43 4.36
CA ARG A 188 11.39 25.72 4.10
C ARG A 188 12.27 26.69 3.30
N LYS A 189 13.59 26.56 3.39
CA LYS A 189 14.56 27.37 2.64
C LYS A 189 14.89 26.78 1.27
N ALA A 190 15.00 25.47 1.16
CA ALA A 190 15.40 24.79 -0.07
C ALA A 190 14.33 24.88 -1.14
N GLU A 191 14.69 24.99 -2.42
CA GLU A 191 13.74 24.89 -3.53
C GLU A 191 13.57 23.44 -4.00
N LEU A 192 14.65 22.67 -4.00
CA LEU A 192 14.70 21.31 -4.53
C LEU A 192 14.99 20.30 -3.41
N PHE A 193 14.24 19.21 -3.37
CA PHE A 193 14.56 18.02 -2.60
C PHE A 193 14.86 16.90 -3.58
N ILE A 194 16.04 16.28 -3.49
CA ILE A 194 16.52 15.33 -4.51
C ILE A 194 16.77 13.94 -3.92
N GLY A 195 16.10 12.94 -4.46
CA GLY A 195 16.31 11.54 -4.13
C GLY A 195 17.14 10.82 -5.20
N PHE A 196 18.10 10.00 -4.77
CA PHE A 196 19.01 9.23 -5.64
C PHE A 196 18.65 7.74 -5.76
N GLY A 197 17.41 7.38 -5.45
CA GLY A 197 16.87 6.02 -5.59
C GLY A 197 16.77 5.23 -4.29
N PHE A 198 17.33 5.73 -3.18
CA PHE A 198 17.19 5.13 -1.85
C PHE A 198 17.19 6.23 -0.78
N PRO A 199 16.42 6.10 0.32
CA PRO A 199 15.49 5.01 0.64
C PRO A 199 14.20 5.05 -0.19
N TYR A 200 13.52 3.91 -0.27
CA TYR A 200 12.24 3.72 -0.97
C TYR A 200 11.07 4.17 -0.11
N GLU A 201 10.08 4.83 -0.71
CA GLU A 201 8.76 5.09 -0.11
C GLU A 201 8.85 5.60 1.35
N GLY A 202 9.73 6.57 1.60
CA GLY A 202 9.84 7.21 2.91
C GLY A 202 8.96 8.47 3.01
N PRO A 203 8.76 9.01 4.23
CA PRO A 203 7.89 10.17 4.43
C PRO A 203 8.52 11.51 4.00
N ALA A 204 9.86 11.59 3.98
CA ALA A 204 10.60 12.84 3.78
C ALA A 204 10.27 13.57 2.45
N PRO A 205 10.08 12.89 1.30
CA PRO A 205 9.62 13.55 0.08
C PRO A 205 8.28 14.28 0.23
N LEU A 206 7.31 13.71 0.96
CA LEU A 206 6.02 14.38 1.19
C LEU A 206 6.17 15.58 2.13
N GLU A 207 7.02 15.48 3.16
CA GLU A 207 7.35 16.64 4.01
C GLU A 207 8.02 17.76 3.20
N ALA A 208 8.94 17.41 2.30
CA ALA A 208 9.58 18.39 1.42
C ALA A 208 8.56 19.09 0.51
N ILE A 209 7.65 18.32 -0.12
CA ILE A 209 6.58 18.87 -0.97
C ILE A 209 5.64 19.77 -0.15
N ALA A 210 5.30 19.38 1.08
CA ALA A 210 4.46 20.18 1.99
C ALA A 210 5.12 21.53 2.35
N ASN A 211 6.46 21.57 2.46
CA ASN A 211 7.25 22.80 2.62
C ASN A 211 7.58 23.50 1.29
N GLY A 212 6.98 23.05 0.19
CA GLY A 212 7.02 23.71 -1.12
C GLY A 212 8.22 23.35 -1.96
N CYS A 213 9.00 22.34 -1.58
CA CYS A 213 10.08 21.84 -2.43
C CYS A 213 9.50 21.11 -3.63
N VAL A 214 10.19 21.22 -4.76
CA VAL A 214 10.04 20.23 -5.82
C VAL A 214 10.80 18.99 -5.41
N PHE A 215 10.17 17.81 -5.54
CA PHE A 215 10.83 16.55 -5.34
C PHE A 215 11.32 15.98 -6.68
N LEU A 216 12.63 15.84 -6.84
CA LEU A 216 13.26 15.19 -7.99
C LEU A 216 13.70 13.78 -7.57
N GLN A 217 13.22 12.77 -8.28
CA GLN A 217 13.46 11.37 -7.95
C GLN A 217 13.94 10.55 -9.15
N ALA A 218 14.67 9.49 -8.85
CA ALA A 218 15.13 8.53 -9.85
C ALA A 218 13.98 7.64 -10.36
N ARG A 219 13.91 7.48 -11.68
CA ARG A 219 13.16 6.44 -12.38
C ARG A 219 13.95 5.13 -12.37
N PHE A 220 13.26 4.01 -12.21
CA PHE A 220 13.83 2.67 -12.28
C PHE A 220 13.38 1.95 -13.55
N SER A 221 14.35 1.60 -14.39
CA SER A 221 14.14 0.84 -15.62
C SER A 221 15.23 -0.24 -15.73
N PRO A 222 14.91 -1.52 -15.48
CA PRO A 222 13.60 -2.05 -15.10
C PRO A 222 13.16 -1.62 -13.68
N PRO A 223 11.85 -1.65 -13.37
CA PRO A 223 11.36 -1.42 -12.01
C PRO A 223 11.94 -2.40 -10.99
N HIS A 224 12.11 -1.95 -9.75
CA HIS A 224 12.64 -2.79 -8.67
C HIS A 224 11.55 -3.67 -8.05
N SER A 225 11.93 -4.88 -7.69
CA SER A 225 11.06 -5.90 -7.10
C SER A 225 11.87 -6.91 -6.29
N SER A 226 11.17 -7.83 -5.62
CA SER A 226 11.79 -8.95 -4.88
C SER A 226 12.61 -9.90 -5.76
N LEU A 227 12.35 -9.92 -7.08
CA LEU A 227 13.04 -10.77 -8.05
C LEU A 227 14.39 -10.23 -8.51
N ASN A 228 14.55 -8.91 -8.55
CA ASN A 228 15.71 -8.27 -9.19
C ASN A 228 16.49 -7.31 -8.27
N HIS A 229 16.03 -7.06 -7.04
CA HIS A 229 16.67 -6.12 -6.14
C HIS A 229 16.75 -6.66 -4.70
N GLU A 230 17.95 -6.62 -4.11
CA GLU A 230 18.26 -7.23 -2.80
C GLU A 230 17.39 -6.70 -1.67
N PHE A 231 17.17 -5.38 -1.59
CA PHE A 231 16.31 -4.76 -0.56
C PHE A 231 14.90 -5.36 -0.49
N PHE A 232 14.31 -5.73 -1.64
CA PHE A 232 12.96 -6.29 -1.68
C PHE A 232 12.94 -7.82 -1.50
N ARG A 233 14.10 -8.47 -1.46
CA ARG A 233 14.21 -9.92 -1.33
C ARG A 233 13.61 -10.38 0.00
N GLY A 234 12.71 -11.36 -0.07
CA GLY A 234 12.04 -11.93 1.09
C GLY A 234 10.92 -11.07 1.70
N LYS A 235 10.64 -9.87 1.16
CA LYS A 235 9.43 -9.11 1.52
C LYS A 235 8.17 -9.85 1.05
N PRO A 236 7.04 -9.77 1.78
CA PRO A 236 5.85 -10.59 1.54
C PRO A 236 4.92 -9.97 0.48
N THR A 237 5.48 -9.54 -0.65
CA THR A 237 4.75 -8.89 -1.73
C THR A 237 5.36 -9.22 -3.10
N SER A 238 4.48 -9.51 -4.05
CA SER A 238 4.74 -9.64 -5.48
C SER A 238 4.32 -8.34 -6.21
N ARG A 239 4.62 -7.15 -5.67
CA ARG A 239 4.63 -5.87 -6.41
C ARG A 239 5.68 -5.91 -7.53
N GLU A 240 5.46 -6.84 -8.44
CA GLU A 240 6.26 -7.26 -9.57
C GLU A 240 5.65 -6.70 -10.84
N ALA A 241 6.51 -6.50 -11.83
CA ALA A 241 6.17 -6.03 -13.15
C ALA A 241 5.19 -7.00 -13.86
N SER A 242 3.88 -6.78 -13.76
CA SER A 242 2.98 -7.24 -14.82
C SER A 242 3.46 -6.60 -16.13
N PRO A 243 3.60 -7.35 -17.25
CA PRO A 243 3.96 -6.81 -18.56
C PRO A 243 3.10 -5.63 -18.99
N ALA A 244 1.86 -5.55 -18.47
CA ALA A 244 0.85 -4.60 -18.88
C ALA A 244 0.72 -3.34 -17.99
N GLY A 245 1.52 -3.20 -16.93
CA GLY A 245 1.58 -1.94 -16.14
C GLY A 245 1.05 -2.00 -14.70
N GLY A 246 1.03 -3.18 -14.07
CA GLY A 246 0.74 -3.34 -12.63
C GLY A 246 1.80 -2.71 -11.71
N GLU A 247 1.42 -2.46 -10.46
CA GLU A 247 2.17 -1.70 -9.44
C GLU A 247 3.64 -2.09 -9.32
N ARG A 248 4.47 -1.23 -9.90
CA ARG A 248 5.91 -1.31 -9.97
C ARG A 248 6.49 -0.32 -8.97
N VAL A 249 7.61 -0.66 -8.32
CA VAL A 249 8.50 0.38 -7.80
C VAL A 249 9.22 0.96 -9.03
N SER A 250 8.51 1.77 -9.81
CA SER A 250 8.95 2.43 -11.05
C SER A 250 9.84 3.64 -10.79
N SER A 251 9.81 4.15 -9.56
CA SER A 251 10.59 5.27 -9.08
C SER A 251 10.86 5.12 -7.59
N GLN A 252 11.71 5.99 -7.04
CA GLN A 252 12.03 5.98 -5.61
C GLN A 252 10.79 6.08 -4.72
N HIS A 253 9.77 6.82 -5.16
CA HIS A 253 8.53 7.04 -4.44
C HIS A 253 7.31 7.02 -5.40
N PRO A 254 6.79 5.83 -5.75
CA PRO A 254 5.69 5.67 -6.72
C PRO A 254 4.43 6.47 -6.35
N TYR A 255 4.09 6.56 -5.07
CA TYR A 255 2.95 7.39 -4.64
C TYR A 255 3.10 8.87 -5.03
N ALA A 256 4.32 9.43 -4.93
CA ALA A 256 4.59 10.82 -5.29
C ALA A 256 4.53 11.00 -6.82
N GLU A 257 4.96 9.99 -7.57
CA GLU A 257 4.85 9.96 -9.03
C GLU A 257 3.37 9.95 -9.50
N ASP A 258 2.59 9.00 -9.00
CA ASP A 258 1.23 8.72 -9.51
C ASP A 258 0.16 9.67 -8.98
N PHE A 259 0.26 10.08 -7.70
CA PHE A 259 -0.81 10.85 -7.03
C PHE A 259 -0.51 12.35 -6.88
N ILE A 260 0.75 12.76 -7.05
CA ILE A 260 1.14 14.18 -6.98
C ILE A 260 1.62 14.63 -8.36
N GLY A 261 2.66 13.99 -8.90
CA GLY A 261 3.18 14.26 -10.24
C GLY A 261 3.70 15.69 -10.42
N LYS A 262 3.89 16.08 -11.68
CA LYS A 262 4.36 17.43 -12.04
C LYS A 262 3.29 18.49 -11.71
N PRO A 263 3.68 19.70 -11.27
CA PRO A 263 5.06 20.22 -11.21
C PRO A 263 5.83 19.89 -9.93
N HIS A 264 5.18 19.35 -8.90
CA HIS A 264 5.78 19.12 -7.57
C HIS A 264 6.73 17.93 -7.53
N VAL A 265 6.51 16.93 -8.39
CA VAL A 265 7.32 15.71 -8.46
C VAL A 265 7.82 15.52 -9.89
N TRP A 266 9.14 15.38 -10.02
CA TRP A 266 9.82 15.07 -11.26
C TRP A 266 10.50 13.71 -11.16
N THR A 267 10.09 12.77 -12.00
CA THR A 267 10.70 11.44 -12.12
C THR A 267 11.60 11.42 -13.36
N VAL A 268 12.89 11.16 -13.18
CA VAL A 268 13.91 11.27 -14.24
C VAL A 268 14.83 10.05 -14.24
N ASP A 269 15.28 9.61 -15.41
CA ASP A 269 16.32 8.58 -15.50
C ASP A 269 17.71 9.13 -15.19
N TYR A 270 18.27 8.68 -14.08
CA TYR A 270 19.59 9.09 -13.62
C TYR A 270 20.73 8.33 -14.33
N ASN A 271 20.46 7.66 -15.44
CA ASN A 271 21.49 7.25 -16.40
C ASN A 271 21.66 8.28 -17.52
N ASN A 272 20.66 9.15 -17.72
CA ASN A 272 20.66 10.18 -18.74
C ASN A 272 20.99 11.56 -18.11
N SER A 273 22.25 11.98 -18.22
CA SER A 273 22.68 13.28 -17.69
C SER A 273 22.03 14.48 -18.36
N GLU A 274 21.64 14.36 -19.63
CA GLU A 274 20.96 15.44 -20.35
C GLU A 274 19.53 15.62 -19.85
N GLU A 275 18.80 14.52 -19.63
CA GLU A 275 17.45 14.53 -19.05
C GLU A 275 17.48 15.13 -17.63
N PHE A 276 18.46 14.72 -16.82
CA PHE A 276 18.66 15.24 -15.48
C PHE A 276 18.94 16.75 -15.46
N GLU A 277 19.87 17.21 -16.29
CA GLU A 277 20.20 18.64 -16.36
C GLU A 277 19.04 19.48 -16.92
N ALA A 278 18.31 18.96 -17.91
CA ALA A 278 17.12 19.62 -18.46
C ALA A 278 16.00 19.74 -17.41
N ALA A 279 15.81 18.71 -16.58
CA ALA A 279 14.86 18.75 -15.47
C ALA A 279 15.22 19.86 -14.46
N ILE A 280 16.49 19.95 -14.04
CA ILE A 280 16.96 21.02 -13.13
C ILE A 280 16.69 22.41 -13.73
N LYS A 281 17.08 22.64 -14.99
CA LYS A 281 16.84 23.93 -15.68
C LYS A 281 15.36 24.28 -15.75
N THR A 282 14.50 23.29 -15.91
CA THR A 282 13.04 23.50 -15.96
C THR A 282 12.48 23.80 -14.58
N ILE A 283 12.92 23.09 -13.55
CA ILE A 283 12.51 23.30 -12.17
C ILE A 283 12.82 24.73 -11.73
N MET A 284 14.02 25.23 -12.00
CA MET A 284 14.43 26.61 -11.66
C MET A 284 13.56 27.69 -12.34
N ARG A 285 12.88 27.36 -13.43
CA ARG A 285 11.98 28.29 -14.15
C ARG A 285 10.53 28.17 -13.69
N THR A 286 10.19 27.12 -12.93
CA THR A 286 8.81 26.78 -12.60
C THR A 286 8.45 27.32 -11.22
N GLN A 287 7.44 28.20 -11.13
CA GLN A 287 6.88 28.57 -9.83
C GLN A 287 5.93 27.47 -9.33
N VAL A 288 6.23 26.88 -8.17
CA VAL A 288 5.40 25.86 -7.55
C VAL A 288 4.47 26.46 -6.49
N ARG A 289 3.21 26.00 -6.45
CA ARG A 289 2.23 26.38 -5.43
C ARG A 289 2.27 25.38 -4.27
N LEU A 290 2.32 25.88 -3.05
CA LEU A 290 2.19 25.06 -1.82
C LEU A 290 0.79 24.46 -1.76
N GLY A 291 0.69 23.13 -1.74
CA GLY A 291 -0.57 22.39 -1.59
C GLY A 291 -1.06 22.42 -0.15
N GLY A 292 -2.38 22.30 0.04
CA GLY A 292 -2.99 22.08 1.36
C GLY A 292 -3.18 20.60 1.64
N GLY A 293 -2.71 20.14 2.80
CA GLY A 293 -3.06 18.82 3.33
C GLY A 293 -4.54 18.75 3.69
N GLY A 294 -5.18 17.61 3.42
CA GLY A 294 -6.53 17.31 3.86
C GLY A 294 -6.47 16.43 5.11
N GLY A 295 -7.11 16.88 6.20
CA GLY A 295 -7.23 16.12 7.43
C GLY A 295 -7.95 14.77 7.25
N ARG A 296 -7.58 13.79 8.09
CA ARG A 296 -8.19 12.45 8.14
C ARG A 296 -8.99 12.27 9.42
N SER A 297 -10.19 11.69 9.30
CA SER A 297 -11.03 11.29 10.45
C SER A 297 -10.77 9.82 10.82
N PRO A 298 -10.83 9.42 12.11
CA PRO A 298 -10.75 8.02 12.53
C PRO A 298 -11.90 7.21 11.92
N CYS A 299 -11.62 6.03 11.37
CA CYS A 299 -12.62 5.14 10.78
C CYS A 299 -12.69 3.80 11.53
N HIS A 300 -13.88 3.21 11.57
CA HIS A 300 -14.18 2.01 12.34
C HIS A 300 -13.77 0.74 11.57
N TRP A 301 -12.92 -0.10 12.16
CA TRP A 301 -12.48 -1.38 11.58
C TRP A 301 -12.76 -2.51 12.57
N ASP A 302 -13.83 -3.27 12.38
CA ASP A 302 -14.12 -4.46 13.19
C ASP A 302 -13.74 -5.74 12.42
N PHE A 303 -12.86 -6.54 13.02
CA PHE A 303 -12.44 -7.85 12.50
C PHE A 303 -12.74 -8.98 13.50
N CYS A 304 -13.35 -8.67 14.64
CA CYS A 304 -13.62 -9.62 15.71
C CYS A 304 -15.04 -10.20 15.66
N THR A 305 -15.85 -9.82 14.68
CA THR A 305 -17.06 -10.59 14.31
C THR A 305 -16.64 -11.94 13.78
N SER A 306 -17.17 -13.03 14.37
CA SER A 306 -16.94 -14.39 13.89
C SER A 306 -17.24 -14.47 12.39
N SER A 307 -16.39 -15.20 11.65
CA SER A 307 -16.74 -15.83 10.37
C SER A 307 -18.23 -16.10 10.33
N SER A 308 -18.91 -15.55 9.32
CA SER A 308 -20.32 -15.82 9.04
C SER A 308 -20.67 -17.27 9.41
N PRO A 309 -21.73 -17.51 10.20
CA PRO A 309 -22.06 -18.87 10.61
C PRO A 309 -22.19 -19.76 9.36
N PRO A 310 -21.76 -21.03 9.43
CA PRO A 310 -21.96 -21.95 8.31
C PRO A 310 -23.43 -21.93 7.94
N LEU A 311 -23.71 -21.78 6.65
CA LEU A 311 -25.06 -21.89 6.09
C LEU A 311 -25.71 -23.16 6.67
N PRO A 312 -26.92 -23.06 7.26
CA PRO A 312 -27.57 -24.24 7.83
C PRO A 312 -27.75 -25.30 6.72
N PRO A 313 -27.66 -26.60 7.06
CA PRO A 313 -27.88 -27.66 6.09
C PRO A 313 -29.28 -27.49 5.48
N LYS A 314 -29.35 -27.43 4.15
CA LYS A 314 -30.60 -27.23 3.39
C LYS A 314 -31.64 -28.26 3.82
N ALA A 315 -32.66 -27.83 4.54
CA ALA A 315 -33.89 -28.59 4.66
C ALA A 315 -34.54 -28.68 3.28
N LYS A 316 -34.77 -29.90 2.80
CA LYS A 316 -35.49 -30.14 1.54
C LYS A 316 -36.93 -29.66 1.71
N SER A 317 -37.31 -28.61 0.99
CA SER A 317 -38.70 -28.18 0.76
C SER A 317 -38.78 -27.44 -0.58
N PRO A 318 -39.96 -27.46 -1.25
CA PRO A 318 -40.03 -27.54 -2.70
C PRO A 318 -39.90 -26.18 -3.39
N ALA A 319 -39.20 -26.17 -4.53
CA ALA A 319 -39.20 -25.16 -5.59
C ALA A 319 -39.52 -23.71 -5.18
N MET A 320 -38.67 -23.10 -4.35
CA MET A 320 -38.61 -21.64 -4.24
C MET A 320 -37.47 -21.16 -5.15
N GLN A 321 -37.82 -20.29 -6.10
CA GLN A 321 -36.86 -19.61 -6.96
C GLN A 321 -35.72 -19.07 -6.10
N SER A 322 -34.48 -19.32 -6.53
CA SER A 322 -33.29 -18.75 -5.91
C SER A 322 -33.50 -17.26 -5.68
N PRO A 323 -33.23 -16.72 -4.47
CA PRO A 323 -33.38 -15.29 -4.24
C PRO A 323 -32.57 -14.52 -5.31
N PRO A 324 -33.11 -13.42 -5.86
CA PRO A 324 -32.46 -12.68 -6.91
C PRO A 324 -31.06 -12.27 -6.47
N SER A 325 -30.08 -12.40 -7.36
CA SER A 325 -28.70 -11.98 -7.10
C SER A 325 -28.71 -10.52 -6.64
N PRO A 326 -27.98 -10.17 -5.56
CA PRO A 326 -27.89 -8.79 -5.11
C PRO A 326 -27.12 -7.89 -6.10
N LEU A 327 -26.51 -8.46 -7.13
CA LEU A 327 -25.82 -7.75 -8.19
C LEU A 327 -26.72 -7.58 -9.42
N ALA A 328 -26.66 -6.40 -10.02
CA ALA A 328 -27.32 -6.07 -11.28
C ALA A 328 -26.29 -5.59 -12.31
N LEU A 329 -26.56 -5.88 -13.58
CA LEU A 329 -25.74 -5.39 -14.68
C LEU A 329 -25.93 -3.86 -14.81
N SER A 330 -24.84 -3.12 -14.96
CA SER A 330 -24.90 -1.67 -15.12
C SER A 330 -25.67 -1.29 -16.40
N PRO A 331 -26.25 -0.08 -16.48
CA PRO A 331 -27.02 0.35 -17.66
C PRO A 331 -26.25 0.26 -18.98
N ASN A 332 -24.93 0.37 -18.93
CA ASN A 332 -24.05 0.28 -20.09
C ASN A 332 -23.55 -1.15 -20.37
N ALA A 333 -24.02 -2.15 -19.61
CA ALA A 333 -23.69 -3.56 -19.74
C ALA A 333 -22.19 -3.92 -19.61
N THR A 334 -21.38 -3.08 -18.94
CA THR A 334 -19.92 -3.28 -18.86
C THR A 334 -19.42 -3.90 -17.55
N HIS A 335 -20.17 -3.75 -16.47
CA HIS A 335 -19.78 -4.15 -15.12
C HIS A 335 -21.03 -4.42 -14.28
N LEU A 336 -20.89 -5.14 -13.16
CA LEU A 336 -21.99 -5.30 -12.21
C LEU A 336 -21.91 -4.23 -11.11
N VAL A 337 -23.05 -3.83 -10.59
CA VAL A 337 -23.19 -2.97 -9.42
C VAL A 337 -24.12 -3.63 -8.40
N TRP A 338 -24.10 -3.13 -7.16
CA TRP A 338 -25.13 -3.53 -6.21
C TRP A 338 -26.50 -3.07 -6.67
N SER A 339 -27.47 -3.98 -6.65
CA SER A 339 -28.82 -3.69 -7.12
C SER A 339 -29.52 -2.70 -6.16
N PRO A 340 -30.14 -1.62 -6.66
CA PRO A 340 -30.89 -0.68 -5.82
C PRO A 340 -32.06 -1.33 -5.08
N SER A 341 -32.57 -2.45 -5.57
CA SER A 341 -33.66 -3.21 -4.95
C SER A 341 -33.17 -4.29 -3.97
N ALA A 342 -31.85 -4.52 -3.87
CA ALA A 342 -31.30 -5.51 -2.95
C ALA A 342 -31.18 -4.95 -1.53
N SER A 343 -31.41 -5.79 -0.53
CA SER A 343 -31.21 -5.42 0.87
C SER A 343 -29.73 -5.10 1.12
N ARG A 344 -29.47 -3.96 1.77
CA ARG A 344 -28.14 -3.61 2.27
C ARG A 344 -27.75 -4.56 3.41
N ASP A 345 -26.51 -5.03 3.40
CA ASP A 345 -25.92 -5.75 4.54
C ASP A 345 -25.48 -4.70 5.59
N PRO A 346 -26.19 -4.55 6.73
CA PRO A 346 -25.92 -3.50 7.71
C PRO A 346 -24.58 -3.69 8.44
N HIS A 347 -23.96 -4.87 8.32
CA HIS A 347 -22.67 -5.18 8.93
C HIS A 347 -21.52 -5.12 7.92
N ALA A 348 -21.82 -4.87 6.63
CA ALA A 348 -20.79 -4.70 5.61
C ALA A 348 -20.20 -3.30 5.66
N TRP A 349 -18.88 -3.23 5.85
CA TRP A 349 -18.10 -2.02 5.63
C TRP A 349 -16.89 -2.38 4.74
N PRO A 350 -16.61 -1.65 3.65
CA PRO A 350 -17.38 -0.53 3.09
C PRO A 350 -18.83 -0.88 2.71
N PRO A 351 -19.73 0.10 2.55
CA PRO A 351 -21.10 -0.15 2.13
C PRO A 351 -21.16 -0.88 0.80
N VAL A 352 -22.01 -1.90 0.72
CA VAL A 352 -22.16 -2.74 -0.48
C VAL A 352 -22.53 -1.95 -1.74
N ASP A 353 -23.18 -0.80 -1.59
CA ASP A 353 -23.56 0.10 -2.69
C ASP A 353 -22.34 0.70 -3.43
N SER A 354 -21.16 0.72 -2.79
CA SER A 354 -19.90 1.16 -3.43
C SER A 354 -19.29 0.11 -4.36
N LEU A 355 -19.80 -1.13 -4.35
CA LEU A 355 -19.27 -2.23 -5.14
C LEU A 355 -19.52 -2.06 -6.64
N GLN A 356 -18.45 -2.14 -7.42
CA GLN A 356 -18.45 -2.29 -8.86
C GLN A 356 -17.61 -3.51 -9.25
N VAL A 357 -18.20 -4.48 -9.97
CA VAL A 357 -17.53 -5.71 -10.39
C VAL A 357 -17.07 -5.60 -11.83
N TRP A 358 -15.76 -5.59 -12.03
CA TRP A 358 -15.12 -5.54 -13.34
C TRP A 358 -14.44 -6.87 -13.66
N VAL A 359 -14.30 -7.19 -14.95
CA VAL A 359 -13.55 -8.36 -15.40
C VAL A 359 -12.19 -7.91 -15.91
N SER A 360 -11.12 -8.43 -15.33
CA SER A 360 -9.77 -8.08 -15.77
C SER A 360 -9.52 -8.55 -17.21
N GLU A 361 -8.62 -7.86 -17.90
CA GLU A 361 -7.94 -8.44 -19.06
C GLU A 361 -6.97 -9.55 -18.61
N THR A 362 -6.56 -10.42 -19.52
CA THR A 362 -5.46 -11.37 -19.25
C THR A 362 -4.20 -10.60 -18.91
N GLN A 363 -3.35 -11.15 -18.03
CA GLN A 363 -2.12 -10.50 -17.56
C GLN A 363 -2.30 -9.23 -16.71
N HIS A 364 -3.53 -8.89 -16.32
CA HIS A 364 -3.82 -7.75 -15.45
C HIS A 364 -4.24 -8.21 -14.06
N THR A 365 -3.85 -7.43 -13.05
CA THR A 365 -4.31 -7.63 -11.68
C THR A 365 -5.66 -6.94 -11.45
N CYS A 366 -6.33 -7.26 -10.35
CA CYS A 366 -7.52 -6.51 -9.97
C CYS A 366 -7.19 -5.08 -9.53
N THR A 367 -6.04 -4.86 -8.90
CA THR A 367 -5.54 -3.51 -8.61
C THR A 367 -5.45 -2.66 -9.87
N GLU A 368 -4.85 -3.19 -10.92
CA GLU A 368 -4.70 -2.45 -12.18
C GLU A 368 -6.04 -2.22 -12.88
N THR A 369 -6.89 -3.26 -12.92
CA THR A 369 -8.22 -3.17 -13.52
C THR A 369 -9.04 -2.06 -12.87
N CYS A 370 -9.13 -2.05 -11.52
CA CYS A 370 -9.85 -1.00 -10.81
C CYS A 370 -9.23 0.39 -11.06
N ARG A 371 -7.90 0.50 -11.03
CA ARG A 371 -7.19 1.78 -11.26
C ARG A 371 -7.50 2.37 -12.64
N ARG A 372 -7.54 1.55 -13.70
CA ARG A 372 -7.87 2.00 -15.07
C ARG A 372 -9.28 2.58 -15.17
N HIS A 373 -10.19 2.13 -14.30
CA HIS A 373 -11.55 2.67 -14.19
C HIS A 373 -11.67 3.84 -13.19
N GLY A 374 -10.56 4.34 -12.64
CA GLY A 374 -10.58 5.41 -11.64
C GLY A 374 -11.12 4.97 -10.28
N LEU A 375 -10.94 3.69 -9.95
CA LEU A 375 -11.43 3.02 -8.74
C LEU A 375 -10.25 2.39 -7.99
N VAL A 376 -10.53 1.85 -6.79
CA VAL A 376 -9.58 1.03 -6.02
C VAL A 376 -10.16 -0.36 -5.81
N CYS A 377 -9.31 -1.39 -5.80
CA CYS A 377 -9.76 -2.75 -5.49
C CYS A 377 -10.17 -2.84 -4.00
N GLU A 378 -11.29 -3.51 -3.71
CA GLU A 378 -11.83 -3.68 -2.37
C GLU A 378 -11.93 -5.18 -2.01
N PRO A 379 -10.96 -5.72 -1.27
CA PRO A 379 -10.87 -7.17 -1.05
C PRO A 379 -12.03 -7.72 -0.22
N THR A 380 -12.67 -6.92 0.64
CA THR A 380 -13.80 -7.36 1.48
C THR A 380 -15.03 -7.77 0.66
N PHE A 381 -15.11 -7.31 -0.60
CA PHE A 381 -16.22 -7.61 -1.49
C PHE A 381 -16.07 -8.90 -2.30
N PHE A 382 -14.90 -9.53 -2.34
CA PHE A 382 -14.72 -10.80 -3.07
C PHE A 382 -15.72 -11.89 -2.65
N ARG A 383 -16.19 -11.88 -1.39
CA ARG A 383 -17.23 -12.79 -0.89
C ARG A 383 -18.54 -12.75 -1.68
N PHE A 384 -18.84 -11.62 -2.33
CA PHE A 384 -20.05 -11.44 -3.14
C PHE A 384 -19.85 -11.94 -4.58
N LEU A 385 -18.61 -11.98 -5.07
CA LEU A 385 -18.26 -12.36 -6.44
C LEU A 385 -18.02 -13.87 -6.57
N ASN A 386 -17.83 -14.58 -5.46
CA ASN A 386 -17.42 -15.98 -5.45
C ASN A 386 -18.58 -16.97 -5.70
N LYS A 387 -19.35 -16.76 -6.77
CA LYS A 387 -20.47 -17.61 -7.17
C LYS A 387 -20.57 -17.72 -8.70
N LYS A 388 -21.06 -18.86 -9.21
CA LYS A 388 -21.20 -19.11 -10.65
C LYS A 388 -22.13 -18.11 -11.33
N GLU A 389 -23.18 -17.68 -10.63
CA GLU A 389 -24.19 -16.77 -11.18
C GLU A 389 -23.61 -15.40 -11.57
N VAL A 390 -22.55 -14.95 -10.89
CA VAL A 390 -21.90 -13.66 -11.15
C VAL A 390 -21.24 -13.65 -12.54
N PHE A 391 -20.65 -14.76 -12.96
CA PHE A 391 -20.10 -14.92 -14.31
C PHE A 391 -21.21 -14.85 -15.37
N LEU A 392 -22.33 -15.56 -15.13
CA LEU A 392 -23.47 -15.56 -16.05
C LEU A 392 -24.08 -14.16 -16.22
N GLN A 393 -24.16 -13.38 -15.13
CA GLN A 393 -24.63 -11.98 -15.18
C GLN A 393 -23.73 -11.07 -16.03
N LEU A 394 -22.44 -11.42 -16.17
CA LEU A 394 -21.48 -10.74 -17.04
C LEU A 394 -21.40 -11.37 -18.44
N SER A 395 -22.38 -12.19 -18.81
CA SER A 395 -22.41 -12.93 -20.09
C SER A 395 -21.19 -13.85 -20.30
N ILE A 396 -20.60 -14.35 -19.22
CA ILE A 396 -19.50 -15.33 -19.25
C ILE A 396 -20.09 -16.72 -19.02
N THR A 397 -19.95 -17.58 -20.02
CA THR A 397 -20.40 -18.98 -19.94
C THR A 397 -19.35 -19.81 -19.22
N CYS A 398 -19.79 -20.60 -18.24
CA CYS A 398 -18.96 -21.52 -17.47
C CYS A 398 -19.41 -22.96 -17.73
N ASP A 399 -18.67 -23.68 -18.57
CA ASP A 399 -18.91 -25.09 -18.92
C ASP A 399 -18.73 -25.98 -17.68
N SER A 400 -17.61 -25.80 -16.98
CA SER A 400 -17.33 -26.39 -15.67
C SER A 400 -17.12 -25.29 -14.60
N THR A 401 -17.22 -25.68 -13.34
CA THR A 401 -16.91 -24.78 -12.22
C THR A 401 -16.17 -25.53 -11.14
N GLU A 402 -14.95 -25.10 -10.85
CA GLU A 402 -14.04 -25.74 -9.89
C GLU A 402 -13.86 -24.88 -8.63
N TYR A 403 -13.64 -25.53 -7.49
CA TYR A 403 -13.55 -24.87 -6.18
C TYR A 403 -12.22 -25.22 -5.51
N GLU A 404 -11.26 -24.29 -5.56
CA GLU A 404 -9.85 -24.55 -5.23
C GLU A 404 -9.21 -23.43 -4.41
N MET A 405 -8.07 -23.73 -3.77
CA MET A 405 -7.26 -22.75 -3.05
C MET A 405 -6.25 -22.07 -4.00
N ASN A 406 -6.56 -20.86 -4.44
CA ASN A 406 -5.66 -20.07 -5.29
C ASN A 406 -5.93 -18.57 -5.12
N HIS A 407 -4.90 -17.78 -4.82
CA HIS A 407 -5.03 -16.34 -4.66
C HIS A 407 -5.55 -15.56 -5.89
N LEU A 408 -5.57 -16.19 -7.07
CA LEU A 408 -6.06 -15.57 -8.30
C LEU A 408 -7.57 -15.72 -8.51
N TYR A 409 -8.27 -16.48 -7.67
CA TYR A 409 -9.71 -16.74 -7.83
C TYR A 409 -10.56 -15.72 -7.05
N PRO A 410 -11.76 -15.35 -7.53
CA PRO A 410 -12.51 -15.95 -8.65
C PRO A 410 -12.02 -15.52 -10.05
N ALA A 411 -11.96 -16.47 -10.99
CA ALA A 411 -11.47 -16.23 -12.34
C ALA A 411 -12.10 -17.16 -13.40
N VAL A 412 -11.97 -16.82 -14.67
CA VAL A 412 -12.36 -17.65 -15.82
C VAL A 412 -11.16 -17.88 -16.73
N ALA A 413 -11.00 -19.11 -17.20
CA ALA A 413 -10.11 -19.46 -18.30
C ALA A 413 -10.90 -19.46 -19.61
N GLU A 414 -10.74 -18.41 -20.43
CA GLU A 414 -11.54 -18.24 -21.66
C GLU A 414 -11.39 -19.40 -22.63
N ASN A 415 -10.19 -19.96 -22.73
CA ASN A 415 -9.84 -20.99 -23.71
C ASN A 415 -10.66 -22.28 -23.55
N VAL A 416 -11.05 -22.58 -22.31
CA VAL A 416 -11.74 -23.82 -21.92
C VAL A 416 -13.09 -23.56 -21.26
N HIS A 417 -13.51 -22.29 -21.21
CA HIS A 417 -14.75 -21.83 -20.54
C HIS A 417 -14.93 -22.40 -19.13
N GLU A 418 -13.82 -22.57 -18.40
CA GLU A 418 -13.81 -23.07 -17.03
C GLU A 418 -13.74 -21.91 -16.04
N CYS A 419 -14.65 -21.92 -15.06
CA CYS A 419 -14.72 -20.90 -14.02
C CYS A 419 -14.20 -21.46 -12.69
N TYR A 420 -13.34 -20.70 -12.03
CA TYR A 420 -12.71 -21.09 -10.78
C TYR A 420 -13.21 -20.19 -9.66
N LEU A 421 -13.62 -20.82 -8.57
CA LEU A 421 -14.08 -20.17 -7.35
C LEU A 421 -13.11 -20.45 -6.21
N GLN A 422 -13.01 -19.49 -5.29
CA GLN A 422 -12.13 -19.55 -4.14
C GLN A 422 -12.67 -20.47 -3.04
N LYS A 423 -11.85 -21.43 -2.62
CA LYS A 423 -12.14 -22.30 -1.46
C LYS A 423 -11.73 -21.69 -0.12
N GLU A 424 -10.65 -20.93 -0.09
CA GLU A 424 -10.07 -20.36 1.13
C GLU A 424 -10.21 -18.83 1.13
N PRO A 425 -11.13 -18.24 1.92
CA PRO A 425 -11.38 -16.80 1.92
C PRO A 425 -10.17 -15.93 2.24
N LEU A 426 -9.19 -16.43 3.01
CA LEU A 426 -7.96 -15.69 3.30
C LEU A 426 -7.06 -15.48 2.06
N LEU A 427 -7.34 -16.18 0.96
CA LEU A 427 -6.62 -16.06 -0.31
C LEU A 427 -7.27 -15.08 -1.29
N PHE A 428 -8.43 -14.48 -0.98
CA PHE A 428 -8.93 -13.39 -1.81
C PHE A 428 -7.87 -12.28 -1.92
N SER A 429 -7.53 -11.89 -3.14
CA SER A 429 -6.42 -10.97 -3.40
C SER A 429 -6.69 -10.03 -4.57
N CYS A 430 -6.40 -8.75 -4.38
CA CYS A 430 -6.33 -7.75 -5.43
C CYS A 430 -5.07 -7.92 -6.30
N ALA A 431 -3.98 -8.40 -5.69
CA ALA A 431 -2.71 -8.69 -6.36
C ALA A 431 -2.75 -10.00 -7.17
N GLY A 432 -1.77 -10.17 -8.05
CA GLY A 432 -1.59 -11.36 -8.87
C GLY A 432 -2.37 -11.37 -10.19
N TYR A 433 -1.76 -11.94 -11.22
CA TYR A 433 -2.34 -12.17 -12.54
C TYR A 433 -1.95 -13.54 -13.08
N ASN A 434 -2.64 -13.98 -14.14
CA ASN A 434 -2.24 -15.14 -14.92
C ASN A 434 -2.36 -14.82 -16.42
N THR A 435 -1.60 -15.52 -17.25
CA THR A 435 -1.68 -15.39 -18.71
C THR A 435 -2.94 -16.06 -19.29
N LYS A 436 -3.52 -17.03 -18.57
CA LYS A 436 -4.68 -17.82 -19.01
C LYS A 436 -6.00 -17.36 -18.39
N TYR A 437 -5.95 -16.54 -17.33
CA TYR A 437 -7.13 -16.21 -16.54
C TYR A 437 -7.50 -14.74 -16.66
N ARG A 438 -8.81 -14.50 -16.73
CA ARG A 438 -9.44 -13.21 -16.46
C ARG A 438 -10.11 -13.29 -15.09
N ARG A 439 -9.94 -12.26 -14.27
CA ARG A 439 -10.37 -12.27 -12.87
C ARG A 439 -11.63 -11.44 -12.69
N LEU A 440 -12.53 -11.85 -11.82
CA LEU A 440 -13.60 -10.97 -11.35
C LEU A 440 -13.03 -10.09 -10.24
N CYS A 441 -13.05 -8.78 -10.47
CA CYS A 441 -12.38 -7.79 -9.65
C CYS A 441 -13.39 -6.89 -8.94
N PRO A 442 -13.46 -6.94 -7.60
CA PRO A 442 -14.29 -6.03 -6.84
C PRO A 442 -13.58 -4.68 -6.71
N CYS A 443 -14.18 -3.65 -7.28
CA CYS A 443 -13.72 -2.29 -7.19
C CYS A 443 -14.69 -1.43 -6.37
N ARG A 444 -14.19 -0.35 -5.78
CA ARG A 444 -15.00 0.70 -5.16
C ARG A 444 -14.49 2.08 -5.54
N ASP A 445 -15.36 3.06 -5.40
CA ASP A 445 -14.99 4.47 -5.51
C ASP A 445 -14.18 4.95 -4.30
N TYR A 446 -13.65 6.16 -4.39
CA TYR A 446 -12.95 6.82 -3.30
C TYR A 446 -13.12 8.35 -3.32
N ARG A 447 -12.90 8.98 -2.16
CA ARG A 447 -12.87 10.43 -2.02
C ARG A 447 -11.52 10.97 -2.51
N LYS A 448 -11.53 12.01 -3.35
CA LYS A 448 -10.28 12.66 -3.81
C LYS A 448 -9.46 13.13 -2.61
N GLY A 449 -8.17 12.78 -2.58
CA GLY A 449 -7.28 13.04 -1.44
C GLY A 449 -7.41 12.06 -0.27
N GLN A 450 -8.35 11.11 -0.31
CA GLN A 450 -8.60 10.14 0.76
C GLN A 450 -9.01 8.76 0.19
N VAL A 451 -8.05 8.05 -0.40
CA VAL A 451 -8.28 6.77 -1.10
C VAL A 451 -8.78 5.63 -0.19
N ALA A 452 -8.50 5.72 1.11
CA ALA A 452 -8.98 4.75 2.10
C ALA A 452 -10.51 4.74 2.27
N LEU A 453 -11.21 5.79 1.83
CA LEU A 453 -12.65 5.94 2.04
C LEU A 453 -13.38 6.09 0.71
N CYS A 454 -14.41 5.28 0.51
CA CYS A 454 -15.43 5.51 -0.51
C CYS A 454 -16.23 6.80 -0.21
N ARG A 455 -17.00 7.29 -1.18
CA ARG A 455 -17.80 8.52 -1.00
C ARG A 455 -18.81 8.38 0.14
N ASP A 456 -19.38 7.20 0.31
CA ASP A 456 -20.43 6.90 1.30
C ASP A 456 -19.90 6.14 2.54
N CYS A 457 -18.59 6.19 2.79
CA CYS A 457 -17.95 5.45 3.88
C CYS A 457 -17.95 6.19 5.24
N LEU A 458 -18.58 7.37 5.32
CA LEU A 458 -18.61 8.24 6.50
C LEU A 458 -20.02 8.47 7.05
#